data_AF-A0A4Q7F6Y5-F1
#
_entry.id   AF-A0A4Q7F6Y5-F1
#
_cell.length_a   1.000
_cell.length_b   1.000
_cell.length_c   1.000
_cell.angle_alpha   90.00
_cell.angle_beta   90.00
_cell.angle_gamma   90.00
#
_symmetry.space_group_name_H-M   'P 1'
#
loop_
_entity.id
_entity.type
_entity.pdbx_description
1 polymer ?
#
loop_
_entity_poly.entity_id
_entity_poly.type
_entity_poly.pdbx_seq_one_letter_code
_entity_poly.pdbx_strand_id
1 'polypeptide(L)' 'MRVMPRVKSDSGGTITFFLALGAGRQMCRLATTFQTQKQAFSYLQKYRTEFERIARTRLASGELEDGVVVLSML' A
#
# COMPACT_ATOMS: atom_id res chain seq x y z
N MET A 1 -10.05 -5.03 -12.21
CA MET A 1 -8.76 -5.65 -11.84
C MET A 1 -8.80 -6.08 -10.38
N ARG A 2 -8.48 -7.35 -10.07
CA ARG A 2 -8.46 -7.90 -8.72
C ARG A 2 -7.08 -7.62 -8.10
N VAL A 3 -7.01 -6.80 -7.05
CA VAL A 3 -5.79 -6.66 -6.24
C VAL A 3 -5.65 -7.96 -5.45
N MET A 4 -4.59 -8.72 -5.72
CA MET A 4 -4.24 -9.95 -5.00
C MET A 4 -3.09 -9.61 -4.05
N PRO A 5 -3.33 -9.46 -2.74
CA PRO A 5 -2.26 -9.20 -1.78
C PRO A 5 -1.46 -10.49 -1.60
N ARG A 6 -0.17 -10.47 -1.91
CA ARG A 6 0.76 -11.51 -1.47
C ARG A 6 1.50 -10.92 -0.26
N VAL A 7 1.10 -11.33 0.95
CA VAL A 7 1.57 -10.72 2.20
C VAL A 7 2.44 -11.74 2.98
N LYS A 8 3.73 -11.42 3.14
CA LYS A 8 4.58 -12.03 4.18
C LYS A 8 4.43 -11.20 5.46
N SER A 9 3.97 -11.82 6.54
CA SER A 9 3.96 -11.20 7.87
C SER A 9 5.33 -11.38 8.51
N ASP A 10 6.24 -10.43 8.29
CA ASP A 10 7.31 -10.19 9.24
C ASP A 10 6.76 -9.15 10.22
N SER A 11 6.45 -9.62 11.44
CA SER A 11 6.22 -8.83 12.67
C SER A 11 5.99 -7.33 12.50
N GLY A 12 4.72 -6.92 12.37
CA GLY A 12 4.31 -5.52 12.50
C GLY A 12 3.46 -5.00 11.36
N GLY A 13 2.13 -5.16 11.49
CA GLY A 13 1.05 -4.31 10.93
C GLY A 13 1.14 -3.81 9.49
N THR A 14 2.04 -4.30 8.65
CA THR A 14 2.30 -3.76 7.32
C THR A 14 1.64 -4.65 6.28
N ILE A 15 0.88 -4.05 5.37
CA ILE A 15 0.28 -4.76 4.24
C ILE A 15 0.85 -4.26 2.93
N THR A 16 0.90 -5.15 1.93
CA THR A 16 1.37 -4.81 0.58
C THR A 16 0.19 -4.76 -0.37
N PHE A 17 0.18 -3.76 -1.25
CA PHE A 17 -0.79 -3.63 -2.34
C PHE A 17 -0.11 -3.10 -3.60
N PHE A 18 -0.85 -3.11 -4.72
CA PHE A 18 -0.34 -2.63 -6.00
C PHE A 18 -1.11 -1.42 -6.48
N LEU A 19 -0.40 -0.33 -6.77
CA LEU A 19 -0.91 0.84 -7.46
C LEU A 19 -0.87 0.60 -8.97
N ALA A 20 -1.99 0.81 -9.66
CA ALA A 20 -2.03 0.73 -11.13
C ALA A 20 -1.43 2.00 -11.76
N LEU A 21 -0.48 1.83 -12.67
CA LEU A 21 0.23 2.91 -13.38
C LEU A 21 0.16 2.67 -14.89
N GLY A 22 -0.94 3.07 -15.53
CA GLY A 22 -1.17 2.76 -16.93
C GLY A 22 -1.15 1.24 -17.17
N ALA A 23 -0.21 0.76 -17.97
CA ALA A 23 0.00 -0.67 -18.23
C ALA A 23 0.79 -1.39 -17.12
N GLY A 24 1.46 -0.65 -16.23
CA GLY A 24 2.29 -1.18 -15.15
C GLY A 24 1.61 -1.24 -13.79
N ARG A 25 2.31 -1.80 -12.82
CA ARG A 25 1.93 -1.80 -11.39
C ARG A 25 3.14 -1.42 -10.55
N GLN A 26 2.93 -0.53 -9.59
CA GLN A 26 3.91 -0.21 -8.57
C GLN A 26 3.55 -0.93 -7.28
N MET A 27 4.54 -1.56 -6.65
CA MET A 27 4.37 -2.16 -5.33
C MET A 27 4.35 -1.06 -4.27
N CYS A 28 3.39 -1.14 -3.35
CA CYS A 28 3.23 -0.22 -2.24
C CYS A 28 3.11 -1.00 -0.93
N ARG A 29 3.70 -0.49 0.15
CA ARG A 29 3.53 -1.00 1.51
C ARG A 29 2.81 0.05 2.34
N LEU A 30 1.78 -0.38 3.07
CA LEU A 30 1.06 0.44 4.04
C LEU A 30 1.40 -0.08 5.44
N ALA A 31 2.15 0.71 6.20
CA ALA A 31 2.37 0.49 7.62
C ALA A 31 1.08 0.83 8.39
N THR A 32 0.58 -0.13 9.16
CA THR A 32 -0.58 0.03 10.04
C THR A 32 -0.25 -0.45 11.45
N THR A 33 -1.08 -0.05 12.41
CA THR A 33 -1.03 -0.55 13.79
C THR A 33 -2.05 -1.65 14.04
N PHE A 34 -2.75 -2.12 13.01
CA PHE A 34 -3.77 -3.15 13.15
C PHE A 34 -3.14 -4.49 13.50
N GLN A 35 -3.77 -5.20 14.44
CA GLN A 35 -3.34 -6.51 14.89
C GLN A 35 -3.66 -7.61 13.87
N THR A 36 -4.61 -7.35 12.96
CA THR A 36 -5.05 -8.35 11.97
C THR A 36 -4.97 -7.79 10.56
N GLN A 37 -4.63 -8.67 9.61
CA GLN A 37 -4.62 -8.35 8.19
C GLN A 37 -6.01 -7.93 7.69
N LYS A 38 -7.08 -8.51 8.24
CA LYS A 38 -8.46 -8.16 7.88
C LYS A 38 -8.76 -6.69 8.18
N GLN A 39 -8.39 -6.20 9.36
CA GLN A 39 -8.58 -4.80 9.74
C GLN A 39 -7.76 -3.87 8.84
N ALA A 40 -6.48 -4.19 8.61
CA ALA A 40 -5.62 -3.41 7.72
C ALA A 40 -6.17 -3.35 6.28
N PHE A 41 -6.69 -4.46 5.78
CA PHE A 41 -7.27 -4.51 4.44
C PHE A 41 -8.59 -3.76 4.36
N SER A 42 -9.49 -3.90 5.35
CA SER A 42 -10.72 -3.10 5.43
C SER A 42 -10.43 -1.60 5.47
N TYR A 43 -9.40 -1.19 6.21
CA TYR A 43 -8.96 0.20 6.26
C TYR A 43 -8.39 0.68 4.92
N LEU A 44 -7.52 -0.10 4.28
CA LEU A 44 -7.02 0.20 2.92
C LEU A 44 -8.16 0.34 1.92
N GLN A 45 -9.16 -0.54 1.96
CA GLN A 45 -10.33 -0.46 1.08
C GLN A 45 -11.15 0.81 1.33
N LYS A 46 -11.36 1.17 2.60
CA LYS A 46 -12.11 2.37 2.99
C LYS A 46 -11.46 3.65 2.47
N TYR A 47 -10.13 3.73 2.50
CA TYR A 47 -9.36 4.92 2.10
C TYR A 47 -8.59 4.74 0.79
N ARG A 48 -9.04 3.81 -0.06
CA ARG A 48 -8.31 3.38 -1.25
C ARG A 48 -7.90 4.54 -2.17
N THR A 49 -8.85 5.41 -2.50
CA THR A 49 -8.62 6.56 -3.39
C THR A 49 -7.54 7.49 -2.83
N GLU A 50 -7.54 7.71 -1.52
CA GLU A 50 -6.58 8.59 -0.87
C GLU A 50 -5.18 7.97 -0.84
N PHE A 51 -5.08 6.67 -0.53
CA PHE A 51 -3.81 5.97 -0.61
C PHE A 51 -3.26 5.91 -2.03
N GLU A 52 -4.11 5.70 -3.03
CA GLU A 52 -3.68 5.76 -4.44
C GLU A 52 -3.16 7.15 -4.82
N ARG A 53 -3.82 8.22 -4.35
CA ARG A 53 -3.39 9.60 -4.58
C ARG A 53 -2.04 9.88 -3.94
N ILE A 54 -1.88 9.58 -2.65
CA ILE A 54 -0.61 9.78 -1.93
C ILE A 54 0.50 8.94 -2.55
N ALA A 55 0.21 7.68 -2.91
CA ALA A 55 1.17 6.80 -3.55
C ALA A 55 1.67 7.36 -4.90
N ARG A 56 0.78 7.94 -5.71
CA ARG A 56 1.16 8.61 -6.95
C ARG A 56 2.01 9.84 -6.70
N THR A 57 1.68 10.64 -5.68
CA THR A 57 2.48 11.82 -5.31
C THR A 57 3.88 11.42 -4.88
N ARG A 58 4.03 10.44 -3.97
CA ARG A 58 5.33 9.93 -3.53
C ARG A 58 6.14 9.31 -4.67
N LEU A 59 5.47 8.55 -5.53
CA LEU A 59 6.13 7.98 -6.70
C LEU A 59 6.65 9.08 -7.65
N ALA A 60 5.88 10.14 -7.87
CA ALA A 60 6.29 11.25 -8.71
C ALA A 60 7.42 12.08 -8.09
N SER A 61 7.53 12.13 -6.76
CA SER A 61 8.66 12.76 -6.06
C SER A 61 9.88 11.85 -5.91
N GLY A 62 9.77 10.57 -6.27
CA GLY A 62 10.86 9.59 -6.11
C GLY A 62 11.05 9.09 -4.69
N GLU A 63 10.09 9.32 -3.79
CA GLU A 63 10.09 8.84 -2.40
C GLU A 63 9.79 7.34 -2.35
N LEU A 64 10.81 6.54 -2.65
CA LEU A 64 10.76 5.08 -2.69
C LEU A 64 11.78 4.49 -1.72
N GLU A 65 11.37 3.47 -0.97
CA GLU A 65 12.25 2.64 -0.15
C GLU A 65 12.44 1.31 -0.87
N ASP A 66 13.68 0.99 -1.28
CA ASP A 66 14.00 -0.23 -2.04
C ASP A 66 13.11 -0.43 -3.29
N GLY A 67 12.73 0.67 -3.96
CA GLY A 67 11.83 0.65 -5.12
C GLY A 67 10.35 0.43 -4.78
N VAL A 68 9.98 0.53 -3.50
CA VAL A 68 8.62 0.37 -2.98
C VAL A 68 8.11 1.73 -2.47
N VAL A 69 6.88 2.07 -2.81
CA VAL A 69 6.23 3.23 -2.18
C VAL A 69 5.78 2.81 -0.78
N VAL A 70 6.36 3.41 0.25
CA VAL A 70 5.94 3.18 1.63
C VAL A 70 4.95 4.27 2.04
N LEU A 71 3.87 3.87 2.70
CA LEU A 71 2.78 4.70 3.19
C LEU A 71 2.53 4.37 4.66
N SER A 72 1.97 5.34 5.39
CA SER A 72 1.49 5.17 6.75
C SER A 72 -0.02 5.41 6.80
N MET A 73 -0.67 5.02 7.89
CA MET A 73 -2.08 5.36 8.13
C MET A 73 -2.32 6.87 8.03
N LEU A 74 -3.52 7.24 7.55
CA LEU A 74 -4.07 8.59 7.54
C LEU A 74 -4.55 8.99 8.95
#